data_AF-A0A0T5ZF54-F1
#
_entry.id   AF-A0A0T5ZF54-F1
#
_cell.length_a   1.000
_cell.length_b   1.000
_cell.length_c   1.000
_cell.angle_alpha   90.00
_cell.angle_beta   90.00
_cell.angle_gamma   90.00
#
_symmetry.space_group_name_H-M   'P 1'
#
loop_
_entity.id
_entity.type
_entity.pdbx_description
1 polymer ?
#
loop_
_entity_poly.entity_id
_entity_poly.type
_entity_poly.pdbx_seq_one_letter_code
_entity_poly.pdbx_strand_id
1 'polypeptide(L)'
;MKSNLISKSETAEVVKEISSQWKIDLPRIKNLKFHYLEDDVLIITGSGLKAIKTGDVYLPFLTETEILKKFPYVMVDMGAVKFMCNGANVMRPGITNYSQFEKDQLVCIIEESQHKFLAVGLSCVPSSEMESLSKGEIVKNMHYISDKYWESGKSIRD
;
A
#
# COMPACT_ATOMS: atom_id res chain seq x y z
N MET A 1 -3.99 -21.58 1.53
CA MET A 1 -4.83 -20.40 1.34
C MET A 1 -6.09 -20.81 0.58
N LYS A 2 -7.27 -20.56 1.16
CA LYS A 2 -8.54 -20.80 0.47
C LYS A 2 -8.81 -19.62 -0.45
N SER A 3 -9.35 -19.89 -1.65
CA SER A 3 -9.67 -18.83 -2.60
C SER A 3 -11.05 -19.04 -3.22
N ASN A 4 -11.79 -17.95 -3.45
CA ASN A 4 -13.08 -17.98 -4.14
C ASN A 4 -13.21 -16.82 -5.12
N LEU A 5 -13.80 -17.10 -6.27
CA LEU A 5 -14.32 -16.05 -7.13
C LEU A 5 -15.52 -15.40 -6.43
N ILE A 6 -15.64 -14.08 -6.48
CA ILE A 6 -16.79 -13.37 -5.95
C ILE A 6 -17.79 -13.01 -7.05
N SER A 7 -19.01 -12.67 -6.64
CA SER A 7 -20.07 -12.32 -7.60
C SER A 7 -19.76 -11.02 -8.36
N LYS A 8 -20.45 -10.78 -9.48
CA LYS A 8 -20.29 -9.54 -10.25
C LYS A 8 -20.73 -8.29 -9.48
N SER A 9 -21.81 -8.39 -8.71
CA SER A 9 -22.30 -7.30 -7.85
C SER A 9 -21.28 -6.95 -6.77
N GLU A 10 -20.79 -7.97 -6.06
CA GLU A 10 -19.76 -7.82 -5.03
C GLU A 10 -18.43 -7.30 -5.61
N THR A 11 -18.04 -7.75 -6.81
CA THR A 11 -16.89 -7.20 -7.53
C THR A 11 -17.05 -5.70 -7.76
N ALA A 12 -18.22 -5.26 -8.23
CA ALA A 12 -18.47 -3.84 -8.50
C ALA A 12 -18.44 -3.00 -7.21
N GLU A 13 -18.96 -3.53 -6.11
CA GLU A 13 -18.94 -2.89 -4.79
C GLU A 13 -17.51 -2.73 -4.26
N VAL A 14 -16.74 -3.81 -4.24
CA VAL A 14 -15.34 -3.81 -3.76
C VAL A 14 -14.47 -2.87 -4.60
N VAL A 15 -14.61 -2.88 -5.93
CA VAL A 15 -13.85 -1.96 -6.81
C VAL A 15 -14.21 -0.50 -6.53
N LYS A 16 -15.49 -0.21 -6.25
CA LYS A 16 -15.95 1.13 -5.88
C LYS A 16 -15.38 1.58 -4.53
N GLU A 17 -15.38 0.69 -3.53
CA GLU A 17 -14.77 0.96 -2.21
C GLU A 17 -13.29 1.27 -2.34
N ILE A 18 -12.53 0.42 -3.05
CA ILE A 18 -11.09 0.62 -3.28
C ILE A 18 -10.84 1.94 -4.00
N SER A 19 -11.56 2.20 -5.11
CA SER A 19 -11.43 3.45 -5.88
C SER A 19 -11.68 4.69 -5.01
N SER A 20 -12.74 4.64 -4.19
CA SER A 20 -13.10 5.73 -3.28
C SER A 20 -12.04 5.95 -2.19
N GLN A 21 -11.54 4.88 -1.56
CA GLN A 21 -10.53 4.99 -0.50
C GLN A 21 -9.21 5.50 -1.05
N TRP A 22 -8.80 4.99 -2.22
CA TRP A 22 -7.54 5.36 -2.86
C TRP A 22 -7.61 6.73 -3.56
N LYS A 23 -8.82 7.26 -3.77
CA LYS A 23 -9.07 8.46 -4.60
C LYS A 23 -8.46 8.31 -5.99
N ILE A 24 -8.50 7.09 -6.53
CA ILE A 24 -7.90 6.70 -7.81
C ILE A 24 -8.93 5.95 -8.63
N ASP A 25 -9.18 6.42 -9.85
CA ASP A 25 -10.02 5.71 -10.80
C ASP A 25 -9.37 4.39 -11.22
N LEU A 26 -10.11 3.31 -10.96
CA LEU A 26 -9.74 1.96 -11.36
C LEU A 26 -10.45 1.55 -12.66
N PRO A 27 -9.79 0.76 -13.53
CA PRO A 27 -10.45 0.23 -14.71
C PRO A 27 -11.60 -0.70 -14.34
N ARG A 28 -12.49 -0.94 -15.31
CA ARG A 28 -13.60 -1.88 -15.12
C ARG A 28 -13.07 -3.30 -14.98
N ILE A 29 -13.16 -3.86 -13.78
CA ILE A 29 -12.76 -5.25 -13.49
C ILE A 29 -13.99 -6.14 -13.52
N LYS A 30 -13.92 -7.25 -14.28
CA LYS A 30 -15.07 -8.14 -14.51
C LYS A 30 -15.36 -9.06 -13.33
N ASN A 31 -14.32 -9.66 -12.77
CA ASN A 31 -14.42 -10.55 -11.62
C ASN A 31 -13.19 -10.36 -10.73
N LEU A 32 -13.39 -10.41 -9.43
CA LEU A 32 -12.32 -10.53 -8.44
C LEU A 32 -12.31 -11.93 -7.83
N LYS A 33 -11.13 -12.33 -7.35
CA LYS A 33 -10.92 -13.53 -6.54
C LYS A 33 -10.38 -13.09 -5.18
N PHE A 34 -10.99 -13.60 -4.12
CA PHE A 34 -10.49 -13.44 -2.76
C PHE A 34 -9.61 -14.63 -2.39
N HIS A 35 -8.54 -14.35 -1.68
CA HIS A 35 -7.60 -15.33 -1.14
C HIS A 35 -7.43 -15.04 0.35
N TYR A 36 -7.94 -15.93 1.20
CA TYR A 36 -7.97 -15.71 2.65
C TYR A 36 -6.67 -16.20 3.30
N LEU A 37 -5.99 -15.30 4.01
CA LEU A 37 -4.78 -15.63 4.78
C LEU A 37 -5.11 -16.06 6.22
N GLU A 38 -5.48 -15.10 7.08
CA GLU A 38 -5.68 -15.23 8.54
C GLU A 38 -6.74 -14.20 8.98
N ASP A 39 -7.38 -14.40 10.14
CA ASP A 39 -8.29 -13.50 10.89
C ASP A 39 -8.46 -12.09 10.29
N ASP A 40 -9.35 -11.97 9.30
CA ASP A 40 -9.77 -10.72 8.62
C ASP A 40 -8.81 -10.10 7.59
N VAL A 41 -7.77 -10.82 7.16
CA VAL A 41 -6.92 -10.44 6.03
C VAL A 41 -7.24 -11.24 4.78
N LEU A 42 -7.46 -10.52 3.68
CA LEU A 42 -7.69 -11.09 2.35
C LEU A 42 -6.82 -10.40 1.29
N ILE A 43 -6.23 -11.21 0.42
CA ILE A 43 -5.62 -10.73 -0.83
C ILE A 43 -6.67 -10.81 -1.92
N ILE A 44 -6.83 -9.72 -2.66
CA ILE A 44 -7.78 -9.56 -3.75
C ILE A 44 -6.97 -9.57 -5.05
N THR A 45 -7.35 -10.41 -6.00
CA THR A 45 -6.77 -10.41 -7.34
C THR A 45 -7.84 -10.26 -8.42
N GLY A 46 -7.55 -9.47 -9.43
CA GLY A 46 -8.33 -9.31 -10.64
C GLY A 46 -7.46 -8.83 -11.79
N SER A 47 -8.00 -8.85 -13.00
CA SER A 47 -7.29 -8.34 -14.19
C SER A 47 -6.86 -6.88 -13.98
N GLY A 48 -5.57 -6.65 -13.72
CA GLY A 48 -5.00 -5.32 -13.48
C GLY A 48 -5.27 -4.74 -12.08
N LEU A 49 -5.53 -5.59 -11.09
CA LEU A 49 -5.63 -5.17 -9.69
C LEU A 49 -5.18 -6.29 -8.75
N LYS A 50 -4.24 -5.94 -7.88
CA LYS A 50 -3.91 -6.74 -6.69
C LYS A 50 -3.90 -5.84 -5.47
N ALA A 51 -4.66 -6.24 -4.44
CA ALA A 51 -4.82 -5.47 -3.22
C ALA A 51 -4.85 -6.38 -2.00
N ILE A 52 -4.64 -5.81 -0.82
CA ILE A 52 -4.82 -6.45 0.48
C ILE A 52 -5.94 -5.71 1.18
N LYS A 53 -6.89 -6.42 1.77
CA LYS A 53 -7.82 -5.84 2.74
C LYS A 53 -7.45 -6.35 4.12
N THR A 54 -7.34 -5.41 5.06
CA THR A 54 -7.10 -5.67 6.48
C THR A 54 -8.02 -4.76 7.29
N GLY A 55 -8.97 -5.36 8.02
CA GLY A 55 -10.11 -4.62 8.58
C GLY A 55 -10.85 -3.83 7.49
N ASP A 56 -11.00 -2.53 7.69
CA ASP A 56 -11.68 -1.62 6.76
C ASP A 56 -10.75 -0.93 5.76
N VAL A 57 -9.47 -1.31 5.72
CA VAL A 57 -8.45 -0.66 4.87
C VAL A 57 -8.06 -1.56 3.70
N TYR A 58 -8.19 -1.02 2.49
CA TYR A 58 -7.60 -1.59 1.28
C TYR A 58 -6.22 -0.99 1.00
N LEU A 59 -5.21 -1.84 0.81
CA LEU A 59 -3.83 -1.47 0.49
C LEU A 59 -3.49 -1.96 -0.93
N PRO A 60 -2.91 -1.13 -1.81
CA PRO A 60 -2.38 -1.60 -3.08
C PRO A 60 -1.22 -2.57 -2.83
N PHE A 61 -1.18 -3.68 -3.58
CA PHE A 61 -0.09 -4.63 -3.46
C PHE A 61 1.18 -4.07 -4.12
N LEU A 62 2.35 -4.35 -3.56
CA LEU A 62 3.61 -3.74 -4.00
C LEU A 62 4.04 -4.09 -5.45
N THR A 63 3.40 -5.07 -6.09
CA THR A 63 3.62 -5.39 -7.51
C THR A 63 2.85 -4.48 -8.47
N GLU A 64 1.86 -3.73 -7.99
CA GLU A 64 1.00 -2.87 -8.82
C GLU A 64 1.65 -1.51 -9.09
N THR A 65 2.84 -1.49 -9.69
CA THR A 65 3.67 -0.26 -9.82
C THR A 65 2.96 0.89 -10.54
N GLU A 66 2.14 0.61 -11.55
CA GLU A 66 1.37 1.65 -12.26
C GLU A 66 0.24 2.25 -11.42
N ILE A 67 -0.31 1.49 -10.48
CA ILE A 67 -1.27 2.00 -9.50
C ILE A 67 -0.53 2.80 -8.41
N LEU A 68 0.58 2.26 -7.89
CA LEU A 68 1.37 2.89 -6.83
C LEU A 68 1.91 4.27 -7.22
N LYS A 69 2.30 4.48 -8.49
CA LYS A 69 2.72 5.79 -9.02
C LYS A 69 1.66 6.90 -8.89
N LYS A 70 0.39 6.55 -8.69
CA LYS A 70 -0.71 7.51 -8.53
C LYS A 70 -0.91 7.95 -7.08
N PHE A 71 -0.28 7.26 -6.12
CA PHE A 71 -0.34 7.65 -4.71
C PHE A 71 0.69 8.74 -4.40
N PRO A 72 0.44 9.55 -3.35
CA PRO A 72 1.50 10.31 -2.74
C PRO A 72 2.65 9.42 -2.26
N TYR A 73 3.83 10.00 -2.11
CA TYR A 73 5.00 9.27 -1.65
C TYR A 73 5.82 10.03 -0.60
N VAL A 74 6.57 9.27 0.18
CA VAL A 74 7.76 9.69 0.90
C VAL A 74 8.96 8.92 0.36
N MET A 75 10.05 9.63 0.12
CA MET A 75 11.33 9.06 -0.30
C MET A 75 12.24 8.95 0.90
N VAL A 76 12.85 7.78 1.08
CA VAL A 76 13.76 7.51 2.20
C VAL A 76 15.19 7.33 1.73
N ASP A 77 16.13 7.66 2.61
CA ASP A 77 17.55 7.44 2.36
C ASP A 77 17.91 5.94 2.34
N MET A 78 19.11 5.64 1.81
CA MET A 78 19.62 4.27 1.76
C MET A 78 19.82 3.61 3.13
N GLY A 79 20.01 4.39 4.20
CA GLY A 79 20.16 3.90 5.57
C GLY A 79 18.84 3.35 6.15
N ALA A 80 17.71 3.93 5.74
CA ALA A 80 16.38 3.51 6.15
C ALA A 80 15.90 2.21 5.47
N VAL A 81 16.41 1.88 4.28
CA VAL A 81 15.95 0.75 3.45
C VAL A 81 15.92 -0.58 4.23
N LYS A 82 16.99 -0.89 4.96
CA LYS A 82 17.06 -2.13 5.75
C LYS A 82 15.96 -2.20 6.80
N PHE A 83 15.65 -1.08 7.45
CA PHE A 83 14.60 -1.02 8.48
C PHE A 83 13.21 -1.13 7.86
N MET A 84 12.99 -0.50 6.70
CA MET A 84 11.74 -0.60 5.96
C MET A 84 11.43 -2.04 5.53
N CYS A 85 12.44 -2.77 5.03
CA CYS A 85 12.28 -4.19 4.69
C CYS A 85 12.03 -5.09 5.92
N ASN A 86 12.22 -4.58 7.14
CA ASN A 86 11.92 -5.29 8.39
C ASN A 86 10.62 -4.78 9.05
N GLY A 87 9.83 -3.95 8.37
CA GLY A 87 8.53 -3.50 8.87
C GLY A 87 8.59 -2.29 9.80
N ALA A 88 9.69 -1.55 9.85
CA ALA A 88 9.76 -0.31 10.61
C ALA A 88 8.81 0.75 10.04
N ASN A 89 8.32 1.64 10.92
CA ASN A 89 7.63 2.86 10.52
C ASN A 89 8.64 3.89 9.96
N VAL A 90 8.14 4.79 9.11
CA VAL A 90 8.98 5.85 8.54
C VAL A 90 9.11 6.98 9.53
N MET A 91 10.35 7.29 9.91
CA MET A 91 10.68 8.37 10.81
C MET A 91 11.17 9.59 10.03
N ARG A 92 10.84 10.80 10.50
CA ARG A 92 11.18 12.07 9.85
C ARG A 92 12.65 12.21 9.42
N PRO A 93 13.66 11.80 10.22
CA PRO A 93 15.07 11.97 9.84
C PRO A 93 15.49 11.16 8.61
N GLY A 94 14.82 10.05 8.33
CA GLY A 94 15.16 9.18 7.20
C GLY A 94 14.49 9.57 5.89
N ILE A 95 13.70 10.65 5.86
CA ILE A 95 12.98 11.12 4.68
C ILE A 95 13.81 12.19 3.95
N THR A 96 14.12 11.94 2.68
CA THR A 96 14.92 12.81 1.82
C THR A 96 14.07 13.66 0.88
N ASN A 97 12.87 13.19 0.51
CA ASN A 97 11.92 13.92 -0.33
C ASN A 97 10.48 13.43 -0.08
N TYR A 98 9.46 14.19 -0.48
CA TYR A 98 8.06 13.78 -0.35
C TYR A 98 7.14 14.57 -1.30
N SER A 99 6.01 13.97 -1.67
CA SER A 99 4.90 14.69 -2.31
C SER A 99 3.91 15.25 -1.29
N GLN A 100 2.90 15.99 -1.76
CA GLN A 100 1.82 16.45 -0.87
C GLN A 100 0.88 15.30 -0.48
N PHE A 101 0.50 15.23 0.79
CA PHE A 101 -0.46 14.28 1.34
C PHE A 101 -1.12 14.83 2.62
N GLU A 102 -2.34 14.37 2.87
CA GLU A 102 -3.06 14.67 4.10
C GLU A 102 -2.72 13.66 5.20
N LYS A 103 -3.10 13.97 6.44
CA LYS A 103 -3.09 13.00 7.54
C LYS A 103 -4.07 11.85 7.24
N ASP A 104 -3.74 10.64 7.70
CA ASP A 104 -4.53 9.42 7.53
C ASP A 104 -4.75 9.04 6.04
N GLN A 105 -3.87 9.51 5.16
CA GLN A 105 -3.84 9.16 3.75
C GLN A 105 -2.85 8.01 3.51
N LEU A 106 -3.15 7.13 2.55
CA LEU A 106 -2.19 6.14 2.09
C LEU A 106 -1.06 6.80 1.31
N VAL A 107 0.17 6.45 1.67
CA VAL A 107 1.40 6.98 1.10
C VAL A 107 2.34 5.83 0.74
N CYS A 108 2.96 5.91 -0.42
CA CYS A 108 4.01 4.98 -0.86
C CYS A 108 5.37 5.38 -0.28
N ILE A 109 6.14 4.39 0.15
CA ILE A 109 7.53 4.58 0.59
C ILE A 109 8.45 4.14 -0.54
N ILE A 110 9.28 5.05 -1.04
CA ILE A 110 10.23 4.79 -2.12
C ILE A 110 11.67 5.03 -1.66
N GLU A 111 12.64 4.31 -2.19
CA GLU A 111 14.06 4.59 -1.92
C GLU A 111 14.68 5.57 -2.93
N GLU A 112 15.67 6.34 -2.50
CA GLU A 112 16.24 7.46 -3.27
C GLU A 112 17.12 7.09 -4.48
N SER A 113 17.67 5.88 -4.52
CA SER A 113 18.67 5.48 -5.53
C SER A 113 18.00 4.99 -6.83
N GLN A 114 17.08 4.03 -6.73
CA GLN A 114 16.41 3.42 -7.88
C GLN A 114 14.90 3.68 -7.90
N HIS A 115 14.37 4.46 -6.94
CA HIS A 115 12.95 4.80 -6.83
C HIS A 115 12.03 3.58 -6.70
N LYS A 116 12.53 2.48 -6.11
CA LYS A 116 11.74 1.28 -5.85
C LYS A 116 10.75 1.50 -4.72
N PHE A 117 9.52 1.02 -4.92
CA PHE A 117 8.51 0.94 -3.87
C PHE A 117 8.91 -0.11 -2.83
N LEU A 118 9.10 0.32 -1.59
CA LEU A 118 9.48 -0.53 -0.47
C LEU A 118 8.28 -0.93 0.38
N ALA A 119 7.33 0.00 0.54
CA ALA A 119 6.19 -0.17 1.41
C ALA A 119 5.03 0.76 1.01
N VAL A 120 3.87 0.49 1.58
CA VAL A 120 2.70 1.35 1.62
C VAL A 120 2.32 1.52 3.09
N GLY A 121 2.02 2.74 3.48
CA GLY A 121 1.66 3.06 4.85
C GLY A 121 0.64 4.18 4.96
N LEU A 122 0.22 4.45 6.19
CA LEU A 122 -0.73 5.51 6.53
C LEU A 122 0.02 6.70 7.12
N SER A 123 -0.20 7.90 6.58
CA SER A 123 0.43 9.12 7.10
C SER A 123 -0.08 9.45 8.50
N CYS A 124 0.85 9.74 9.42
CA CYS A 124 0.54 10.13 10.80
C CYS A 124 0.34 11.64 10.95
N VAL A 125 0.86 12.41 9.99
CA VAL A 125 0.82 13.88 9.91
C VAL A 125 0.56 14.31 8.47
N PRO A 126 0.04 15.52 8.20
CA PRO A 126 -0.03 16.06 6.85
C PRO A 126 1.35 16.54 6.36
N SER A 127 1.56 16.57 5.05
CA SER A 127 2.82 17.03 4.44
C SER A 127 3.13 18.50 4.73
N SER A 128 2.12 19.31 5.05
CA SER A 128 2.27 20.71 5.43
C SER A 128 3.06 20.93 6.73
N GLU A 129 3.15 19.92 7.60
CA GLU A 129 3.91 20.00 8.86
C GLU A 129 5.37 19.54 8.70
N MET A 130 5.69 18.85 7.60
CA MET A 130 6.98 18.16 7.40
C MET A 130 8.22 19.04 7.48
N GLU A 131 8.11 20.32 7.11
CA GLU A 131 9.22 21.27 7.17
C GLU A 131 9.57 21.68 8.61
N SER A 132 8.58 21.71 9.50
CA SER A 132 8.74 22.10 10.90
C SER A 132 9.20 20.95 11.81
N LEU A 133 9.05 19.71 11.35
CA LEU A 133 9.39 18.52 12.11
C LEU A 133 10.85 18.10 11.85
N SER A 134 11.61 17.92 12.93
CA SER A 134 12.96 17.34 12.90
C SER A 134 13.02 15.87 13.32
N LYS A 135 11.95 15.37 13.96
CA LYS A 135 11.83 13.99 14.46
C LYS A 135 10.36 13.58 14.51
N GLY A 136 10.12 12.29 14.76
CA GLY A 136 8.78 11.72 14.90
C GLY A 136 8.44 10.74 13.78
N GLU A 137 7.37 9.98 14.01
CA GLU A 137 6.82 9.03 13.05
C GLU A 137 5.97 9.79 12.02
N ILE A 138 6.27 9.59 10.74
CA ILE A 138 5.58 10.26 9.62
C ILE A 138 4.63 9.31 8.92
N VAL A 139 5.02 8.05 8.74
CA VAL A 139 4.18 7.04 8.10
C VAL A 139 4.22 5.75 8.91
N LYS A 140 3.05 5.29 9.33
CA LYS A 140 2.87 3.96 9.90
C LYS A 140 2.89 2.93 8.78
N ASN A 141 3.81 1.97 8.86
CA ASN A 141 3.98 0.94 7.84
C ASN A 141 2.83 -0.08 7.93
N MET A 142 2.22 -0.40 6.79
CA MET A 142 1.03 -1.27 6.71
C MET A 142 1.25 -2.48 5.80
N HIS A 143 2.04 -2.31 4.74
CA HIS A 143 2.45 -3.38 3.83
C HIS A 143 3.86 -3.08 3.30
N TYR A 144 4.81 -4.02 3.40
CA TYR A 144 6.19 -3.84 2.97
C TYR A 144 6.76 -5.10 2.29
N ILE A 145 7.83 -4.91 1.51
CA ILE A 145 8.55 -6.04 0.90
C ILE A 145 8.97 -7.01 2.00
N SER A 146 8.76 -8.31 1.76
CA SER A 146 9.07 -9.43 2.68
C SER A 146 8.15 -9.58 3.90
N ASP A 147 7.11 -8.75 4.01
CA ASP A 147 6.05 -9.01 4.98
C ASP A 147 5.26 -10.28 4.62
N LYS A 148 4.42 -10.73 5.56
CA LYS A 148 3.62 -11.95 5.36
C LYS A 148 2.65 -11.85 4.17
N TYR A 149 2.17 -10.65 3.83
CA TYR A 149 1.26 -10.43 2.71
C TYR A 149 2.01 -10.53 1.38
N TRP A 150 3.21 -9.96 1.30
CA TRP A 150 4.12 -10.03 0.17
C TRP A 150 4.48 -11.50 -0.13
N GLU A 151 4.96 -12.22 0.88
CA GLU A 151 5.36 -13.62 0.75
C GLU A 151 4.18 -14.51 0.32
N SER A 152 3.01 -14.33 0.94
CA SER A 152 1.79 -15.07 0.57
C SER A 152 1.32 -14.69 -0.84
N GLY A 153 1.36 -13.41 -1.18
CA GLY A 153 0.93 -12.91 -2.48
C GLY A 153 1.81 -13.38 -3.64
N LYS A 154 3.10 -13.66 -3.42
CA LYS A 154 3.98 -14.29 -4.43
C LYS A 154 3.56 -15.72 -4.79
N SER A 155 2.92 -16.42 -3.86
CA SER A 155 2.42 -17.78 -4.09
C SER A 155 1.14 -17.81 -4.94
N ILE A 156 0.43 -16.68 -5.03
CA ILE A 156 -0.76 -16.52 -5.87
C ILE A 156 -0.31 -16.30 -7.31
N ARG A 157 -0.50 -17.34 -8.13
CA ARG A 157 -0.34 -17.25 -9.58
C ARG A 157 -1.70 -16.89 -10.18
N ASP A 158 -1.69 -15.96 -11.12
CA ASP A 158 -2.86 -15.59 -11.92
C ASP A 158 -3.27 -16.71 -12.89
#